data_AF-A0A9W7YX28-F1
#
_entry.id   AF-A0A9W7YX28-F1
#
_cell.length_a   1.000
_cell.length_b   1.000
_cell.length_c   1.000
_cell.angle_alpha   90.00
_cell.angle_beta   90.00
_cell.angle_gamma   90.00
#
_symmetry.space_group_name_H-M   'P 1'
#
loop_
_entity.id
_entity.type
_entity.pdbx_description
1 polymer ?
#
loop_
_entity_poly.entity_id
_entity_poly.type
_entity_poly.pdbx_seq_one_letter_code
_entity_poly.pdbx_strand_id
1 'polypeptide(L)'
;MSSAPLAAPILRSLKIKTGAVKRLVREREVYILELDQQRDRIETLRKKEGVEGADIRKQNEVLEETLQMIPYMERRIREAMQDLENLVIASKKDDTLAVPELCDADEAIAAAKQALPDSKEVKHAAGPLA
;
A
#
# COMPACT_ATOMS: atom_id res chain seq x y z
N MET A 1 -43.76 6.19 -5.15
CA MET A 1 -42.69 5.57 -5.97
C MET A 1 -41.79 4.81 -5.02
N SER A 2 -41.57 3.52 -5.29
CA SER A 2 -40.82 2.61 -4.44
C SER A 2 -39.33 2.99 -4.43
N SER A 3 -38.80 3.46 -3.29
CA SER A 3 -37.35 3.51 -3.08
C SER A 3 -36.91 2.14 -2.57
N ALA A 4 -36.37 1.31 -3.45
CA ALA A 4 -35.57 0.15 -3.04
C ALA A 4 -34.43 0.63 -2.10
N PRO A 5 -33.97 -0.19 -1.14
CA PRO A 5 -33.01 0.27 -0.14
C PRO A 5 -31.67 0.55 -0.81
N LEU A 6 -31.38 1.84 -1.03
CA LEU A 6 -30.09 2.37 -1.49
C LEU A 6 -28.93 1.93 -0.58
N ALA A 7 -29.23 1.49 0.64
CA ALA A 7 -28.26 0.99 1.62
C ALA A 7 -27.49 -0.27 1.16
N ALA A 8 -28.11 -1.23 0.47
CA ALA A 8 -27.43 -2.50 0.13
C ALA A 8 -26.30 -2.35 -0.91
N PRO A 9 -26.46 -1.56 -2.00
CA PRO A 9 -25.36 -1.24 -2.91
C PRO A 9 -24.21 -0.46 -2.26
N ILE A 10 -24.52 0.51 -1.38
CA ILE A 10 -23.52 1.30 -0.66
C ILE A 10 -22.74 0.40 0.30
N LEU A 11 -23.43 -0.44 1.07
CA LEU A 11 -22.83 -1.39 2.00
C LEU A 11 -21.86 -2.36 1.29
N ARG A 12 -22.29 -2.91 0.15
CA ARG A 12 -21.43 -3.75 -0.69
C ARG A 12 -20.19 -2.98 -1.14
N SER A 13 -20.37 -1.73 -1.59
CA SER A 13 -19.27 -0.90 -2.07
C SER A 13 -18.27 -0.56 -0.95
N LEU A 14 -18.74 -0.27 0.26
CA LEU A 14 -17.90 -0.06 1.44
C LEU A 14 -17.03 -1.29 1.70
N LYS A 15 -17.64 -2.48 1.81
CA LYS A 15 -16.90 -3.73 2.05
C LYS A 15 -15.85 -4.00 0.98
N ILE A 16 -16.19 -3.79 -0.30
CA ILE A 16 -15.26 -4.01 -1.42
C ILE A 16 -14.09 -3.04 -1.35
N LYS A 17 -14.36 -1.74 -1.20
CA LYS A 17 -13.32 -0.70 -1.19
C LYS A 17 -12.45 -0.78 0.08
N THR A 18 -13.03 -1.03 1.25
CA THR A 18 -12.29 -1.33 2.48
C THR A 18 -11.35 -2.53 2.30
N GLY A 19 -11.85 -3.62 1.71
CA GLY A 19 -11.02 -4.79 1.41
C GLY A 19 -9.90 -4.51 0.42
N ALA A 20 -10.13 -3.65 -0.58
CA ALA A 20 -9.10 -3.24 -1.53
C ALA A 20 -7.97 -2.46 -0.85
N VAL A 21 -8.30 -1.48 0.00
CA VAL A 21 -7.32 -0.71 0.78
C VAL A 21 -6.49 -1.63 1.69
N LYS A 22 -7.15 -2.51 2.47
CA LYS A 22 -6.46 -3.46 3.36
C LYS A 22 -5.48 -4.37 2.61
N ARG A 23 -5.83 -4.84 1.41
CA ARG A 23 -4.93 -5.67 0.58
C ARG A 23 -3.74 -4.88 0.06
N LEU A 24 -3.95 -3.68 -0.47
CA LEU A 24 -2.87 -2.85 -1.00
C LEU A 24 -1.85 -2.47 0.08
N VAL A 25 -2.31 -2.16 1.30
CA VAL A 25 -1.42 -1.90 2.45
C VAL A 25 -0.53 -3.12 2.74
N ARG A 26 -1.12 -4.32 2.81
CA ARG A 26 -0.36 -5.57 3.00
C ARG A 26 0.59 -5.87 1.85
N GLU A 27 0.18 -5.65 0.60
CA GLU A 27 1.06 -5.80 -0.57
C GLU A 27 2.30 -4.92 -0.44
N ARG A 28 2.15 -3.66 -0.01
CA ARG A 28 3.28 -2.76 0.25
C ARG A 28 4.18 -3.28 1.36
N GLU A 29 3.62 -3.76 2.47
CA GLU A 29 4.40 -4.34 3.58
C GLU A 29 5.24 -5.54 3.13
N VAL A 30 4.69 -6.39 2.25
CA VAL A 30 5.43 -7.53 1.67
C VAL A 30 6.61 -7.05 0.85
N TYR A 31 6.45 -6.03 0.00
CA TYR A 31 7.58 -5.48 -0.77
C TYR A 31 8.65 -4.84 0.12
N ILE A 32 8.27 -4.22 1.25
CA ILE A 32 9.25 -3.69 2.21
C ILE A 32 10.04 -4.82 2.85
N LEU A 33 9.36 -5.89 3.28
CA LEU A 33 10.02 -7.06 3.83
C LEU A 33 10.98 -7.71 2.82
N GLU A 34 10.57 -7.79 1.55
CA GLU A 34 11.42 -8.32 0.48
C GLU A 34 12.67 -7.47 0.27
N LEU A 35 12.55 -6.13 0.31
CA LEU A 35 13.70 -5.23 0.22
C LEU A 35 14.72 -5.48 1.33
N ASP A 36 14.25 -5.65 2.57
CA ASP A 36 15.13 -5.91 3.71
C ASP A 36 15.83 -7.26 3.57
N GLN A 37 15.11 -8.31 3.15
CA GLN A 37 15.71 -9.62 2.87
C GLN A 37 16.75 -9.58 1.74
N GLN A 38 16.49 -8.83 0.68
CA GLN A 38 17.43 -8.67 -0.43
C GLN A 38 18.68 -7.88 0.01
N ARG A 39 18.53 -6.85 0.85
CA ARG A 39 19.65 -6.12 1.46
C ARG A 39 20.52 -7.03 2.32
N ASP A 40 19.91 -7.79 3.22
CA ASP A 40 20.63 -8.74 4.09
C ASP A 40 21.38 -9.79 3.26
N ARG A 41 20.78 -10.25 2.16
CA ARG A 41 21.42 -11.18 1.22
C ARG A 41 22.65 -10.55 0.55
N ILE A 42 22.54 -9.31 0.08
CA ILE A 42 23.66 -8.57 -0.54
C ILE A 42 24.79 -8.38 0.47
N GLU A 43 24.47 -7.99 1.71
CA GLU A 43 25.48 -7.85 2.77
C GLU A 43 26.17 -9.18 3.10
N THR A 44 25.41 -10.27 3.13
CA THR A 44 25.96 -11.61 3.34
C THR A 44 26.88 -12.02 2.19
N LEU A 45 26.51 -11.72 0.95
CA LEU A 45 27.35 -11.99 -0.22
C LEU A 45 28.65 -11.19 -0.20
N ARG A 46 28.61 -9.92 0.21
CA ARG A 46 29.80 -9.05 0.35
C ARG A 46 30.84 -9.60 1.33
N LYS A 47 30.42 -10.41 2.31
CA LYS A 47 31.28 -10.98 3.35
C LYS A 47 31.86 -12.36 2.99
N LYS A 48 31.40 -12.99 1.89
CA LYS A 48 31.85 -14.32 1.48
C LYS A 48 33.12 -14.22 0.63
N GLU A 49 34.12 -15.02 0.99
CA GLU A 49 35.33 -15.17 0.19
C GLU A 49 35.01 -15.82 -1.17
N GLY A 50 35.70 -15.36 -2.23
CA GLY A 50 35.54 -15.90 -3.58
C GLY A 50 34.28 -15.47 -4.33
N VAL A 51 33.45 -14.58 -3.77
CA VAL A 51 32.31 -13.99 -4.52
C VAL A 51 32.82 -12.91 -5.47
N GLU A 52 32.42 -13.00 -6.73
CA GLU A 52 32.80 -12.03 -7.75
C GLU A 52 31.95 -10.76 -7.66
N GLY A 53 32.55 -9.60 -8.00
CA GLY A 53 31.82 -8.34 -8.03
C GLY A 53 30.62 -8.32 -8.99
N ALA A 54 30.60 -9.20 -10.00
CA ALA A 54 29.46 -9.35 -10.92
C ALA A 54 28.21 -9.90 -10.23
N ASP A 55 28.37 -10.84 -9.29
CA ASP A 55 27.24 -11.41 -8.56
C ASP A 55 26.57 -10.38 -7.65
N ILE A 56 27.38 -9.53 -7.00
CA ILE A 56 26.88 -8.44 -6.16
C ILE A 56 26.13 -7.40 -7.00
N ARG A 57 26.67 -7.01 -8.17
CA ARG A 57 25.99 -6.08 -9.09
C ARG A 57 24.63 -6.61 -9.52
N LYS A 58 24.56 -7.89 -9.90
CA LYS A 58 23.29 -8.51 -10.28
C LYS A 58 22.26 -8.52 -9.14
N GLN A 59 22.69 -8.73 -7.90
CA GLN A 59 21.76 -8.64 -6.76
C GLN A 59 21.31 -7.20 -6.49
N ASN A 60 22.18 -6.21 -6.68
CA ASN A 60 21.79 -4.79 -6.60
C ASN A 60 20.74 -4.43 -7.67
N GLU A 61 20.88 -4.93 -8.91
CA GLU A 61 19.88 -4.71 -9.97
C GLU A 61 18.50 -5.25 -9.56
N VAL A 62 18.45 -6.47 -9.00
CA VAL A 62 17.19 -7.05 -8.47
C VAL A 62 16.62 -6.22 -7.30
N LEU A 63 17.49 -5.69 -6.44
CA LEU A 63 17.07 -4.78 -5.36
C LEU A 63 16.47 -3.49 -5.91
N GLU A 64 17.07 -2.91 -6.94
CA GLU A 64 16.56 -1.69 -7.60
C GLU A 64 15.18 -1.93 -8.24
N GLU A 65 14.96 -3.07 -8.91
CA GLU A 65 13.65 -3.44 -9.45
C GLU A 65 12.58 -3.50 -8.35
N THR A 66 12.91 -4.13 -7.21
CA THR A 66 12.00 -4.23 -6.07
C THR A 66 11.74 -2.86 -5.44
N LEU A 67 12.74 -1.97 -5.39
CA LEU A 67 12.59 -0.60 -4.86
C LEU A 67 11.59 0.21 -5.67
N GLN A 68 11.51 0.00 -6.99
CA GLN A 68 10.54 0.68 -7.85
C GLN A 68 9.08 0.27 -7.56
N MET A 69 8.84 -0.86 -6.88
CA MET A 69 7.49 -1.31 -6.55
C MET A 69 6.84 -0.51 -5.42
N ILE A 70 7.63 0.01 -4.48
CA ILE A 70 7.13 0.79 -3.34
C ILE A 70 6.35 2.04 -3.79
N PRO A 71 6.90 2.96 -4.60
CA PRO A 71 6.17 4.14 -5.04
C PRO A 71 4.93 3.78 -5.89
N TYR A 72 4.99 2.69 -6.66
CA TYR A 72 3.83 2.18 -7.41
C TYR A 72 2.71 1.72 -6.48
N MET A 73 3.03 0.95 -5.43
CA MET A 73 2.05 0.55 -4.42
C MET A 73 1.47 1.75 -3.66
N GLU A 74 2.31 2.70 -3.25
CA GLU A 74 1.86 3.91 -2.56
C GLU A 74 0.88 4.74 -3.38
N ARG A 75 1.11 4.88 -4.70
CA ARG A 75 0.14 5.53 -5.58
C ARG A 75 -1.21 4.83 -5.57
N ARG A 76 -1.22 3.49 -5.68
CA ARG A 76 -2.45 2.69 -5.66
C ARG A 76 -3.17 2.78 -4.31
N ILE A 77 -2.43 2.78 -3.20
CA ILE A 77 -2.98 2.98 -1.85
C ILE A 77 -3.65 4.35 -1.75
N ARG A 78 -2.99 5.43 -2.22
CA ARG A 78 -3.58 6.79 -2.21
C ARG A 78 -4.89 6.84 -3.01
N GLU A 79 -4.90 6.29 -4.22
CA GLU A 79 -6.09 6.24 -5.09
C GLU A 79 -7.24 5.48 -4.41
N ALA A 80 -6.97 4.25 -3.92
CA ALA A 80 -7.99 3.43 -3.27
C ALA A 80 -8.49 4.04 -1.95
N MET A 81 -7.60 4.67 -1.18
CA MET A 81 -7.93 5.37 0.06
C MET A 81 -8.84 6.57 -0.23
N GLN A 82 -8.50 7.42 -1.21
CA GLN A 82 -9.32 8.56 -1.59
C GLN A 82 -10.73 8.14 -2.04
N ASP A 83 -10.80 7.06 -2.81
CA ASP A 83 -12.06 6.43 -3.22
C ASP A 83 -12.92 5.98 -2.04
N LEU A 84 -12.29 5.39 -1.02
CA LEU A 84 -12.96 4.94 0.19
C LEU A 84 -13.40 6.12 1.06
N GLU A 85 -12.55 7.13 1.24
CA GLU A 85 -12.88 8.36 1.97
C GLU A 85 -14.10 9.06 1.36
N ASN A 86 -14.13 9.20 0.04
CA ASN A 86 -15.28 9.78 -0.67
C ASN A 86 -16.57 9.00 -0.41
N LEU A 87 -16.49 7.66 -0.42
CA LEU A 87 -17.63 6.80 -0.14
C LEU A 87 -18.10 6.91 1.31
N VAL A 88 -17.17 6.98 2.28
CA VAL A 88 -17.48 7.20 3.70
C VAL A 88 -18.17 8.54 3.92
N ILE A 89 -17.68 9.62 3.29
CA ILE A 89 -18.30 10.95 3.38
C ILE A 89 -19.70 10.95 2.78
N ALA A 90 -19.89 10.30 1.62
CA ALA A 90 -21.20 10.17 1.00
C ALA A 90 -22.17 9.34 1.88
N SER A 91 -21.66 8.29 2.51
CA SER A 91 -22.41 7.42 3.41
C SER A 91 -22.87 8.15 4.68
N LYS A 92 -22.01 8.98 5.29
CA LYS A 92 -22.36 9.74 6.51
C LYS A 92 -23.51 10.75 6.33
N LYS A 93 -24.03 10.95 5.10
CA LYS A 93 -25.20 11.79 4.81
C LYS A 93 -26.54 11.01 4.83
N ASP A 94 -26.48 9.69 4.97
CA ASP A 94 -27.64 8.81 5.04
C ASP A 94 -27.70 8.15 6.42
N ASP A 95 -28.68 8.56 7.24
CA ASP A 95 -28.86 8.10 8.63
C ASP A 95 -29.23 6.61 8.74
N THR A 96 -29.42 5.90 7.61
CA THR A 96 -29.76 4.46 7.58
C THR A 96 -28.55 3.53 7.48
N LEU A 97 -27.33 4.05 7.42
CA LEU A 97 -26.13 3.24 7.18
C LEU A 97 -25.51 2.63 8.45
N ALA A 98 -24.95 1.44 8.27
CA ALA A 98 -24.45 0.60 9.34
C ALA A 98 -23.11 1.13 9.91
N VAL A 99 -23.09 1.33 11.23
CA VAL A 99 -21.92 1.78 12.00
C VAL A 99 -20.70 0.85 11.86
N PRO A 100 -20.84 -0.49 11.87
CA PRO A 100 -19.67 -1.39 11.81
C PRO A 100 -18.85 -1.24 10.53
N GLU A 101 -19.49 -1.19 9.36
CA GLU A 101 -18.78 -1.06 8.08
C GLU A 101 -18.10 0.31 7.91
N LEU A 102 -18.63 1.36 8.53
CA LEU A 102 -17.98 2.67 8.59
C LEU A 102 -16.76 2.65 9.51
N CYS A 103 -16.83 1.96 10.66
CA CYS A 103 -15.68 1.76 11.54
C CYS A 103 -14.55 1.00 10.81
N ASP A 104 -14.89 -0.11 10.14
CA ASP A 104 -13.93 -0.89 9.35
C ASP A 104 -13.26 -0.07 8.23
N ALA A 105 -14.02 0.82 7.59
CA ALA A 105 -13.52 1.71 6.55
C ALA A 105 -12.60 2.79 7.14
N ASP A 106 -12.99 3.42 8.25
CA ASP A 106 -12.19 4.44 8.94
C ASP A 106 -10.86 3.83 9.46
N GLU A 107 -10.88 2.60 9.98
CA GLU A 107 -9.66 1.85 10.34
C GLU A 107 -8.75 1.58 9.13
N ALA A 108 -9.33 1.15 8.00
CA ALA A 108 -8.56 0.90 6.78
C ALA A 108 -7.92 2.20 6.24
N ILE A 109 -8.63 3.32 6.32
CA ILE A 109 -8.10 4.64 5.96
C ILE A 109 -6.96 5.03 6.91
N ALA A 110 -7.11 4.82 8.22
CA ALA A 110 -6.07 5.11 9.20
C ALA A 110 -4.80 4.27 8.95
N ALA A 111 -4.96 2.97 8.67
CA ALA A 111 -3.85 2.09 8.32
C ALA A 111 -3.17 2.53 7.01
N ALA A 112 -3.93 2.91 5.99
CA ALA A 112 -3.39 3.44 4.74
C ALA A 112 -2.58 4.72 4.96
N LYS A 113 -3.06 5.65 5.80
CA LYS A 113 -2.33 6.88 6.16
C LYS A 113 -1.03 6.58 6.88
N GLN A 114 -1.02 5.65 7.82
CA GLN A 114 0.19 5.22 8.53
C GLN A 114 1.19 4.52 7.59
N ALA A 115 0.70 3.79 6.60
CA ALA A 115 1.54 3.11 5.63
C ALA A 115 2.13 4.05 4.57
N LEU A 116 1.58 5.23 4.34
CA LEU A 116 2.08 6.18 3.35
C LEU A 116 3.12 7.12 3.98
N PRO A 117 4.22 7.44 3.27
CA PRO A 117 5.14 8.48 3.74
C PRO A 117 4.43 9.84 3.75
N ASP A 118 4.84 10.70 4.68
CA ASP A 118 4.37 12.09 4.74
C ASP A 118 4.60 12.75 3.37
N SER A 119 3.60 13.49 2.87
CA SER A 119 3.60 14.10 1.52
C SER A 119 4.81 15.02 1.24
N LYS A 120 5.61 15.35 2.26
CA LYS A 120 6.84 16.16 2.18
C LYS A 120 8.11 15.33 1.94
N GLU A 121 8.05 13.99 2.03
CA GLU A 121 9.20 13.09 1.90
C GLU A 121 9.26 12.33 0.58
N VAL A 122 8.50 12.73 -0.45
CA VAL A 122 8.66 12.20 -1.81
C VAL A 122 9.94 12.75 -2.44
N LYS A 123 11.09 12.43 -1.85
CA LYS A 123 12.36 12.43 -2.55
C LYS A 123 12.35 11.16 -3.37
N HIS A 124 12.23 11.31 -4.69
CA HIS A 124 12.60 10.26 -5.62
C HIS A 124 14.05 9.87 -5.30
N ALA A 125 14.24 8.85 -4.46
CA ALA A 125 15.54 8.25 -4.18
C ALA A 125 15.95 7.40 -5.38
N ALA A 126 16.04 8.04 -6.54
CA ALA A 126 16.78 7.57 -7.70
C ALA A 126 18.14 8.28 -7.66
N GLY A 127 18.91 8.01 -6.61
CA GLY A 127 20.34 8.27 -6.62
C GLY A 127 21.04 6.95 -6.99
N PRO A 128 22.01 6.94 -7.91
CA PRO A 128 22.71 5.71 -8.25
C PRO A 128 23.35 5.13 -6.98
N LEU A 129 23.09 3.85 -6.70
CA LEU A 129 23.87 3.12 -5.72
C LEU A 129 25.28 2.92 -6.32
N ALA A 130 26.24 3.64 -5.74
CA ALA A 130 27.66 3.56 -6.10
C ALA A 130 28.26 2.17 -5.83
#